data_AF-A0AA96LDJ5-F1
#
_entry.id   AF-A0AA96LDJ5-F1
#
_cell.length_a   1.000
_cell.length_b   1.000
_cell.length_c   1.000
_cell.angle_alpha   90.00
_cell.angle_beta   90.00
_cell.angle_gamma   90.00
#
_symmetry.space_group_name_H-M   'P 1'
#
loop_
_entity.id
_entity.type
_entity.pdbx_description
1 polymer ?
#
loop_
_entity_poly.entity_id
_entity_poly.type
_entity_poly.pdbx_seq_one_letter_code
_entity_poly.pdbx_strand_id
1 'polypeptide(L)'
;MKTVLVTGYKAAELGIYSLKHEGIPIIKKALRKRIEALLDEGLEWVIVSGQWGVELWAAEAALELKEDHPQLRLAVITPFLEQEERWKDDKKECYQEVLRKADYVNSVSHKKYEGPWQFKETNKFLLRNSDGLLLVYDEDMEGSPRFLKELARSHAEHYEYPILTITAEDLQSTAEEQLPDFDGQEG
;
A
#
# COMPACT_ATOMS: atom_id res chain seq x y z
N MET A 1 3.35 -17.21 -1.66
CA MET A 1 3.02 -16.08 -2.55
C MET A 1 4.31 -15.30 -2.80
N LYS A 2 4.78 -15.11 -4.03
CA LYS A 2 6.08 -14.43 -4.29
C LYS A 2 5.92 -12.93 -4.55
N THR A 3 4.79 -12.51 -5.10
CA THR A 3 4.52 -11.12 -5.44
C THR A 3 3.19 -10.67 -4.86
N VAL A 4 3.20 -9.67 -3.98
CA VAL A 4 1.98 -9.11 -3.39
C VAL A 4 1.71 -7.71 -3.92
N LEU A 5 0.49 -7.48 -4.42
CA LEU A 5 -0.02 -6.15 -4.69
C LEU A 5 -0.51 -5.55 -3.37
N VAL A 6 -0.05 -4.35 -3.01
CA VAL A 6 -0.54 -3.63 -1.83
C VAL A 6 -1.35 -2.42 -2.27
N THR A 7 -2.55 -2.26 -1.72
CA THR A 7 -3.41 -1.10 -1.97
C THR A 7 -4.26 -0.77 -0.75
N GLY A 8 -4.99 0.33 -0.81
CA GLY A 8 -5.91 0.75 0.23
C GLY A 8 -6.30 2.20 0.07
N TYR A 9 -6.88 2.76 1.13
CA TYR A 9 -7.42 4.11 1.10
C TYR A 9 -6.39 5.17 0.70
N LYS A 10 -6.87 6.17 -0.05
CA LYS A 10 -6.16 7.44 -0.22
C LYS A 10 -6.10 8.15 1.12
N ALA A 11 -5.05 8.93 1.35
CA ALA A 11 -4.89 9.63 2.63
C ALA A 11 -6.11 10.49 3.02
N ALA A 12 -6.74 11.15 2.04
CA ALA A 12 -7.95 11.96 2.28
C ALA A 12 -9.16 11.14 2.74
N GLU A 13 -9.30 9.89 2.30
CA GLU A 13 -10.38 8.98 2.72
C GLU A 13 -10.21 8.54 4.18
N LEU A 14 -8.98 8.55 4.69
CA LEU A 14 -8.64 8.31 6.09
C LEU A 14 -8.62 9.59 6.95
N GLY A 15 -9.01 10.75 6.39
CA GLY A 15 -8.90 12.05 7.08
C GLY A 15 -7.46 12.54 7.27
N ILE A 16 -6.48 11.96 6.57
CA ILE A 16 -5.06 12.27 6.69
C ILE A 16 -4.67 13.35 5.67
N TYR A 17 -4.55 14.60 6.15
CA TYR A 17 -4.21 15.76 5.32
C TYR A 17 -2.79 16.30 5.51
N SER A 18 -2.05 15.76 6.48
CA SER A 18 -0.69 16.17 6.86
C SER A 18 0.23 14.96 6.95
N LEU A 19 1.51 15.13 6.58
CA LEU A 19 2.53 14.09 6.77
C LEU A 19 2.84 13.81 8.24
N LYS A 20 2.43 14.69 9.16
CA LYS A 20 2.63 14.54 10.62
C LYS A 20 1.46 13.86 11.33
N HIS A 21 0.50 13.33 10.59
CA HIS A 21 -0.68 12.71 11.18
C HIS A 21 -0.29 11.43 11.94
N GLU A 22 -0.76 11.29 13.19
CA GLU A 22 -0.40 10.18 14.09
C GLU A 22 -0.86 8.81 13.58
N GLY A 23 -1.91 8.79 12.75
CA GLY A 23 -2.36 7.58 12.05
C GLY A 23 -1.35 7.00 11.06
N ILE A 24 -0.41 7.79 10.51
CA ILE A 24 0.55 7.30 9.51
C ILE A 24 1.49 6.23 10.11
N PRO A 25 2.17 6.48 11.25
CA PRO A 25 2.97 5.45 11.93
C PRO A 25 2.20 4.16 12.23
N ILE A 26 0.93 4.25 12.64
CA ILE A 26 0.09 3.09 12.96
C ILE A 26 -0.13 2.24 11.71
N ILE A 27 -0.55 2.87 10.61
CA ILE A 27 -0.79 2.18 9.33
C ILE A 27 0.50 1.56 8.80
N LYS A 28 1.62 2.29 8.84
CA LYS A 28 2.93 1.77 8.45
C LYS A 28 3.35 0.56 9.29
N LYS A 29 3.13 0.59 10.61
CA LYS A 29 3.44 -0.54 11.50
C LYS A 29 2.58 -1.77 11.14
N ALA A 30 1.28 -1.59 10.90
CA ALA A 30 0.39 -2.69 10.50
C ALA A 30 0.82 -3.30 9.15
N LEU A 31 1.11 -2.44 8.16
CA LEU A 31 1.62 -2.86 6.85
C LEU A 31 2.94 -3.61 6.97
N ARG A 32 3.89 -3.07 7.75
CA ARG A 32 5.20 -3.69 8.02
C ARG A 32 5.02 -5.11 8.57
N LYS A 33 4.23 -5.27 9.64
CA LYS A 33 3.96 -6.60 10.23
C LYS A 33 3.40 -7.59 9.24
N ARG A 34 2.44 -7.16 8.40
CA ARG A 34 1.84 -8.04 7.37
C ARG A 34 2.84 -8.40 6.29
N ILE A 35 3.64 -7.44 5.80
CA ILE A 35 4.67 -7.70 4.79
C ILE A 35 5.75 -8.64 5.37
N GLU A 36 6.16 -8.44 6.62
CA GLU A 36 7.13 -9.28 7.33
C GLU A 36 6.64 -10.73 7.46
N ALA A 37 5.40 -10.94 7.88
CA ALA A 37 4.81 -12.28 7.89
C ALA A 37 4.80 -12.94 6.49
N LEU A 38 4.54 -12.16 5.44
CA LEU A 38 4.61 -12.65 4.07
C LEU A 38 6.05 -12.97 3.62
N LEU A 39 7.06 -12.27 4.13
CA LEU A 39 8.48 -12.59 3.88
C LEU A 39 8.83 -13.97 4.44
N ASP A 40 8.33 -14.30 5.64
CA ASP A 40 8.52 -15.64 6.24
C ASP A 40 7.88 -16.74 5.37
N GLU A 41 6.84 -16.40 4.61
CA GLU A 41 6.16 -17.27 3.63
C GLU A 41 6.78 -17.23 2.22
N GLY A 42 7.92 -16.55 2.04
CA GLY A 42 8.67 -16.52 0.79
C GLY A 42 8.29 -15.40 -0.18
N LEU A 43 7.76 -14.28 0.32
CA LEU A 43 7.55 -13.06 -0.48
C LEU A 43 8.89 -12.53 -1.02
N GLU A 44 8.88 -12.09 -2.29
CA GLU A 44 10.03 -11.49 -2.97
C GLU A 44 9.74 -10.06 -3.43
N TRP A 45 8.49 -9.76 -3.83
CA TRP A 45 8.11 -8.48 -4.41
C TRP A 45 6.88 -7.86 -3.76
N VAL A 46 6.99 -6.59 -3.37
CA VAL A 46 5.86 -5.71 -3.08
C VAL A 46 5.62 -4.83 -4.31
N ILE A 47 4.37 -4.81 -4.81
CA ILE A 47 3.94 -3.96 -5.92
C ILE A 47 2.95 -2.92 -5.41
N VAL A 48 3.14 -1.67 -5.82
CA VAL A 48 2.19 -0.57 -5.60
C VAL A 48 2.00 0.26 -6.88
N SER A 49 0.91 1.01 -7.01
CA SER A 49 0.72 1.96 -8.11
C SER A 49 1.26 3.37 -7.79
N GLY A 50 1.62 3.61 -6.53
CA GLY A 50 2.23 4.85 -6.06
C GLY A 50 1.22 5.93 -5.66
N GLN A 51 -0.05 5.56 -5.44
CA GLN A 51 -1.09 6.51 -5.02
C GLN A 51 -0.80 7.08 -3.61
N TRP A 52 -0.97 8.40 -3.44
CA TRP A 52 -0.84 9.05 -2.13
C TRP A 52 -1.83 8.48 -1.09
N GLY A 53 -1.30 7.87 -0.03
CA GLY A 53 -2.05 7.14 1.00
C GLY A 53 -1.37 5.82 1.33
N VAL A 54 -2.19 4.79 1.55
CA VAL A 54 -1.75 3.44 1.94
C VAL A 54 -0.64 2.90 1.04
N GLU A 55 -0.73 3.08 -0.28
CA GLU A 55 0.26 2.55 -1.21
C GLU A 55 1.65 3.11 -1.00
N LEU A 56 1.78 4.43 -0.76
CA LEU A 56 3.09 5.00 -0.46
C LEU A 56 3.59 4.61 0.92
N TRP A 57 2.71 4.50 1.92
CA TRP A 57 3.10 4.02 3.24
C TRP A 57 3.54 2.55 3.22
N ALA A 58 2.94 1.73 2.37
CA ALA A 58 3.36 0.35 2.13
C ALA A 58 4.72 0.31 1.42
N ALA A 59 4.95 1.18 0.45
CA ALA A 59 6.23 1.30 -0.23
C ALA A 59 7.35 1.71 0.75
N GLU A 60 7.10 2.70 1.62
CA GLU A 60 8.04 3.09 2.67
C GLU A 60 8.31 1.93 3.65
N ALA A 61 7.26 1.23 4.11
CA ALA A 61 7.41 0.07 4.99
C ALA A 61 8.21 -1.07 4.33
N ALA A 62 8.02 -1.32 3.04
CA ALA A 62 8.79 -2.30 2.29
C ALA A 62 10.27 -1.88 2.14
N LEU A 63 10.53 -0.59 1.92
CA LEU A 63 11.90 -0.06 1.86
C LEU A 63 12.62 -0.16 3.21
N GLU A 64 11.91 0.09 4.32
CA GLU A 64 12.43 -0.10 5.68
C GLU A 64 12.75 -1.57 5.95
N LEU A 65 11.83 -2.50 5.63
CA LEU A 65 12.07 -3.94 5.79
C LEU A 65 13.23 -4.45 4.93
N LYS A 66 13.47 -3.83 3.78
CA LYS A 66 14.57 -4.23 2.89
C LYS A 66 15.96 -4.03 3.52
N GLU A 67 16.09 -3.17 4.53
CA GLU A 67 17.35 -3.02 5.28
C GLU A 67 17.73 -4.32 5.99
N ASP A 68 16.75 -5.04 6.52
CA ASP A 68 16.93 -6.33 7.21
C ASP A 68 16.71 -7.54 6.27
N HIS A 69 15.96 -7.35 5.18
CA HIS A 69 15.59 -8.38 4.21
C HIS A 69 16.01 -7.97 2.77
N PRO A 70 17.31 -8.03 2.42
CA PRO A 70 17.83 -7.50 1.14
C PRO A 70 17.29 -8.21 -0.12
N GLN A 71 16.66 -9.38 0.04
CA GLN A 71 15.96 -10.09 -1.02
C GLN A 71 14.61 -9.48 -1.39
N LEU A 72 13.99 -8.71 -0.49
CA LEU A 72 12.74 -8.00 -0.75
C LEU A 72 12.97 -6.92 -1.80
N ARG A 73 12.06 -6.84 -2.77
CA ARG A 73 12.08 -5.84 -3.83
C ARG A 73 10.78 -5.06 -3.88
N LEU A 74 10.90 -3.78 -4.21
CA LEU A 74 9.78 -2.88 -4.41
C LEU A 74 9.62 -2.54 -5.90
N ALA A 75 8.42 -2.74 -6.43
CA ALA A 75 8.02 -2.24 -7.74
C ALA A 75 6.95 -1.15 -7.61
N VAL A 76 7.15 -0.02 -8.29
CA VAL A 76 6.16 1.05 -8.41
C VAL A 76 5.68 1.14 -9.85
N ILE A 77 4.44 0.72 -10.08
CA ILE A 77 3.84 0.60 -11.41
C ILE A 77 2.71 1.62 -11.55
N THR A 78 3.05 2.80 -12.06
CA THR A 78 2.14 3.94 -12.08
C THR A 78 1.13 3.81 -13.23
N PRO A 79 -0.07 4.40 -13.09
CA PRO A 79 -1.07 4.31 -14.15
C PRO A 79 -0.71 5.14 -15.39
N PHE A 80 0.04 6.23 -15.20
CA PHE A 80 0.46 7.17 -16.22
C PHE A 80 1.67 7.99 -15.72
N LEU A 81 2.32 8.70 -16.63
CA LEU A 81 3.46 9.56 -16.32
C LEU A 81 3.06 10.76 -15.46
N GLU A 82 3.96 11.16 -14.56
CA GLU A 82 3.85 12.38 -13.74
C GLU A 82 2.55 12.43 -12.91
N GLN A 83 2.15 11.30 -12.31
CA GLN A 83 0.91 11.22 -11.53
C GLN A 83 0.87 12.18 -10.33
N GLU A 84 2.04 12.56 -9.83
CA GLU A 84 2.24 13.47 -8.71
C GLU A 84 2.29 14.95 -9.11
N GLU A 85 2.20 15.30 -10.40
CA GLU A 85 2.39 16.67 -10.94
C GLU A 85 1.60 17.74 -10.16
N ARG A 86 0.41 17.40 -9.67
CA ARG A 86 -0.50 18.29 -8.94
C ARG A 86 -0.43 18.20 -7.41
N TRP A 87 0.44 17.36 -6.85
CA TRP A 87 0.61 17.27 -5.40
C TRP A 87 1.42 18.44 -4.86
N LYS A 88 1.31 18.67 -3.55
CA LYS A 88 2.16 19.63 -2.83
C LYS A 88 3.60 19.13 -2.79
N ASP A 89 4.55 20.06 -2.64
CA ASP A 89 5.99 19.77 -2.77
C ASP A 89 6.47 18.74 -1.74
N ASP A 90 5.97 18.80 -0.50
CA ASP A 90 6.23 17.82 0.56
C ASP A 90 5.82 16.38 0.16
N LYS A 91 4.65 16.24 -0.47
CA LYS A 91 4.16 14.95 -0.97
C LYS A 91 4.95 14.48 -2.19
N LYS A 92 5.33 15.40 -3.07
CA LYS A 92 6.16 15.10 -4.24
C LYS A 92 7.54 14.59 -3.80
N GLU A 93 8.15 15.24 -2.81
CA GLU A 93 9.46 14.84 -2.28
C GLU A 93 9.43 13.42 -1.71
N CYS A 94 8.44 13.11 -0.86
CA CYS A 94 8.23 11.76 -0.34
C CYS A 94 8.05 10.72 -1.46
N TYR A 95 7.19 11.02 -2.44
CA TYR A 95 6.94 10.15 -3.58
C TYR A 95 8.19 9.90 -4.44
N GLN A 96 8.95 10.96 -4.76
CA GLN A 96 10.17 10.87 -5.56
C GLN A 96 11.26 10.09 -4.83
N GLU A 97 11.35 10.20 -3.50
CA GLU A 97 12.28 9.41 -2.71
C GLU A 97 11.94 7.91 -2.75
N VAL A 98 10.65 7.56 -2.71
CA VAL A 98 10.19 6.19 -2.92
C VAL A 98 10.57 5.68 -4.32
N LEU A 99 10.31 6.46 -5.37
CA LEU A 99 10.67 6.08 -6.75
C LEU A 99 12.18 5.85 -6.91
N ARG A 100 13.00 6.70 -6.29
CA ARG A 100 14.47 6.60 -6.36
C ARG A 100 15.01 5.32 -5.71
N LYS A 101 14.33 4.82 -4.68
CA LYS A 101 14.75 3.63 -3.92
C LYS A 101 14.11 2.33 -4.41
N ALA A 102 13.03 2.41 -5.19
CA ALA A 102 12.37 1.24 -5.75
C ALA A 102 13.29 0.47 -6.72
N ASP A 103 13.18 -0.86 -6.72
CA ASP A 103 13.94 -1.75 -7.60
C ASP A 103 13.44 -1.69 -9.04
N TYR A 104 12.17 -1.36 -9.23
CA TYR A 104 11.56 -1.23 -10.53
C TYR A 104 10.50 -0.13 -10.53
N VAL A 105 10.58 0.77 -11.50
CA VAL A 105 9.58 1.83 -11.71
C VAL A 105 9.18 1.82 -13.17
N ASN A 106 7.88 1.74 -13.45
CA ASN A 106 7.36 1.84 -14.81
C ASN A 106 5.92 2.40 -14.80
N SER A 107 5.43 2.82 -15.96
CA SER A 107 4.05 3.27 -16.14
C SER A 107 3.31 2.35 -17.10
N VAL A 108 2.07 1.97 -16.78
CA VAL A 108 1.24 1.19 -17.71
C VAL A 108 0.92 2.00 -18.97
N SER A 109 0.63 3.29 -18.81
CA SER A 109 0.51 4.26 -19.91
C SER A 109 1.74 5.16 -19.96
N HIS A 110 2.48 5.16 -21.07
CA HIS A 110 3.63 6.05 -21.31
C HIS A 110 3.21 7.47 -21.74
N LYS A 111 2.09 7.94 -21.20
CA LYS A 111 1.52 9.28 -21.42
C LYS A 111 1.08 9.84 -20.08
N LYS A 112 0.85 11.15 -20.01
CA LYS A 112 0.17 11.80 -18.87
C LYS A 112 -1.29 11.33 -18.76
N TYR A 113 -1.99 11.83 -17.75
CA TYR A 113 -3.40 11.53 -17.54
C TYR A 113 -4.27 11.92 -18.76
N GLU A 114 -4.93 10.93 -19.37
CA GLU A 114 -5.87 11.07 -20.47
C GLU A 114 -7.31 10.65 -20.05
N GLY A 115 -7.46 9.84 -18.99
CA GLY A 115 -8.78 9.53 -18.45
C GLY A 115 -8.84 8.33 -17.51
N PRO A 116 -10.03 8.05 -16.93
CA PRO A 116 -10.21 7.01 -15.92
C PRO A 116 -9.85 5.58 -16.38
N TRP A 117 -9.82 5.34 -17.69
CA TRP A 117 -9.43 4.06 -18.26
C TRP A 117 -8.00 3.66 -17.89
N GLN A 118 -7.08 4.62 -17.70
CA GLN A 118 -5.69 4.32 -17.31
C GLN A 118 -5.63 3.63 -15.94
N PHE A 119 -6.43 4.07 -14.97
CA PHE A 119 -6.54 3.40 -13.67
C PHE A 119 -7.13 1.99 -13.80
N LYS A 120 -8.16 1.82 -14.64
CA LYS A 120 -8.80 0.50 -14.85
C LYS A 120 -7.83 -0.51 -15.47
N GLU A 121 -7.09 -0.11 -16.49
CA GLU A 121 -6.11 -0.98 -17.14
C GLU A 121 -4.92 -1.26 -16.22
N THR A 122 -4.53 -0.29 -15.40
CA THR A 122 -3.50 -0.50 -14.37
C THR A 122 -3.94 -1.53 -13.35
N ASN A 123 -5.15 -1.41 -12.79
CA ASN A 123 -5.68 -2.39 -11.84
C ASN A 123 -5.68 -3.81 -12.43
N LYS A 124 -6.15 -3.97 -13.68
CA LYS A 124 -6.10 -5.27 -14.37
C LYS A 124 -4.68 -5.78 -14.57
N PHE A 125 -3.76 -4.90 -14.95
CA PHE A 125 -2.35 -5.24 -15.13
C PHE A 125 -1.74 -5.72 -13.80
N LEU A 126 -1.97 -5.01 -12.70
CA LEU A 126 -1.41 -5.36 -11.40
C LEU A 126 -1.94 -6.69 -10.88
N LEU A 127 -3.27 -6.92 -10.98
CA LEU A 127 -3.86 -8.20 -10.58
C LEU A 127 -3.29 -9.39 -11.37
N ARG A 128 -3.07 -9.21 -12.68
CA ARG A 128 -2.49 -10.25 -13.55
C ARG A 128 -1.00 -10.52 -13.30
N ASN A 129 -0.29 -9.61 -12.65
CA ASN A 129 1.15 -9.68 -12.41
C ASN A 129 1.50 -9.74 -10.92
N SER A 130 0.53 -10.15 -10.09
CA SER A 130 0.74 -10.44 -8.67
C SER A 130 0.10 -11.77 -8.32
N ASP A 131 0.56 -12.35 -7.22
CA ASP A 131 0.08 -13.63 -6.71
C ASP A 131 -1.01 -13.46 -5.64
N GLY A 132 -1.22 -12.23 -5.16
CA GLY A 132 -2.26 -11.91 -4.18
C GLY A 132 -2.30 -10.43 -3.83
N LEU A 133 -3.32 -10.04 -3.06
CA LEU A 133 -3.61 -8.67 -2.68
C LEU A 133 -3.53 -8.51 -1.16
N LEU A 134 -2.78 -7.51 -0.69
CA LEU A 134 -2.87 -6.97 0.66
C LEU A 134 -3.60 -5.63 0.61
N LEU A 135 -4.73 -5.54 1.31
CA LEU A 135 -5.67 -4.44 1.19
C LEU A 135 -5.91 -3.78 2.56
N VAL A 136 -5.60 -2.50 2.72
CA VAL A 136 -6.09 -1.73 3.88
C VAL A 136 -7.49 -1.21 3.54
N TYR A 137 -8.50 -1.84 4.12
CA TYR A 137 -9.91 -1.59 3.81
C TYR A 137 -10.83 -2.08 4.92
N ASP A 138 -11.92 -1.36 5.11
CA ASP A 138 -12.99 -1.71 6.03
C ASP A 138 -14.33 -1.84 5.26
N GLU A 139 -15.12 -2.87 5.55
CA GLU A 139 -16.40 -3.10 4.86
C GLU A 139 -17.44 -2.01 5.17
N ASP A 140 -17.34 -1.38 6.34
CA ASP A 140 -18.27 -0.35 6.79
C ASP A 140 -17.90 1.04 6.25
N MET A 141 -16.72 1.18 5.64
CA MET A 141 -16.23 2.42 5.03
C MET A 141 -16.11 2.28 3.51
N GLU A 142 -17.07 2.86 2.79
CA GLU A 142 -16.98 3.00 1.34
C GLU A 142 -15.76 3.86 0.95
N GLY A 143 -15.10 3.48 -0.15
CA GLY A 143 -13.97 4.24 -0.66
C GLY A 143 -13.43 3.70 -1.98
N SER A 144 -12.45 4.41 -2.52
CA SER A 144 -11.77 4.07 -3.76
C SER A 144 -11.19 2.65 -3.84
N PRO A 145 -10.77 1.98 -2.74
CA PRO A 145 -10.23 0.62 -2.83
C PRO A 145 -11.29 -0.43 -3.19
N ARG A 146 -12.58 -0.14 -2.99
CA ARG A 146 -13.70 -1.04 -3.29
C ARG A 146 -13.65 -1.55 -4.73
N PHE A 147 -13.35 -0.68 -5.70
CA PHE A 147 -13.30 -1.06 -7.11
C PHE A 147 -12.22 -2.11 -7.39
N LEU A 148 -11.01 -1.94 -6.82
CA LEU A 148 -9.93 -2.91 -6.99
C LEU A 148 -10.22 -4.20 -6.22
N LYS A 149 -10.86 -4.13 -5.05
CA LYS A 149 -11.33 -5.30 -4.31
C LYS A 149 -12.34 -6.12 -5.10
N GLU A 150 -13.34 -5.49 -5.72
CA GLU A 150 -14.33 -6.18 -6.56
C GLU A 150 -13.66 -6.86 -7.77
N LEU A 151 -12.70 -6.18 -8.41
CA LEU A 151 -11.90 -6.78 -9.48
C LEU A 151 -11.05 -7.96 -8.99
N ALA A 152 -10.43 -7.85 -7.81
CA ALA A 152 -9.64 -8.91 -7.21
C ALA A 152 -10.51 -10.13 -6.86
N ARG A 153 -11.73 -9.91 -6.35
CA ARG A 153 -12.69 -11.00 -6.08
C ARG A 153 -13.06 -11.74 -7.35
N SER A 154 -13.38 -11.03 -8.43
CA SER A 154 -13.66 -11.67 -9.73
C SER A 154 -12.44 -12.39 -10.30
N HIS A 155 -11.23 -11.88 -10.07
CA HIS A 155 -9.99 -12.56 -10.41
C HIS A 155 -9.82 -13.87 -9.61
N ALA A 156 -10.09 -13.84 -8.31
CA ALA A 156 -10.00 -14.99 -7.42
C ALA A 156 -11.04 -16.11 -7.70
N GLU A 157 -12.12 -15.81 -8.45
CA GLU A 157 -13.05 -16.85 -8.93
C GLU A 157 -12.41 -17.77 -9.99
N HIS A 158 -11.34 -17.31 -10.65
CA HIS A 158 -10.72 -18.00 -11.77
C HIS A 158 -9.27 -18.44 -11.48
N TYR A 159 -8.63 -17.85 -10.48
CA TYR A 159 -7.22 -18.07 -10.13
C TYR A 159 -7.05 -18.18 -8.61
N GLU A 160 -6.04 -18.92 -8.15
CA GLU A 160 -5.65 -18.93 -6.74
C GLU A 160 -5.01 -17.58 -6.39
N TYR A 161 -5.83 -16.66 -5.89
CA TYR A 161 -5.44 -15.27 -5.63
C TYR A 161 -5.95 -14.84 -4.25
N PRO A 162 -5.16 -15.05 -3.17
CA PRO A 162 -5.54 -14.62 -1.84
C PRO A 162 -5.72 -13.11 -1.74
N ILE A 163 -6.76 -12.70 -1.01
CA ILE A 163 -7.04 -11.30 -0.67
C ILE A 163 -6.95 -11.18 0.85
N LEU A 164 -5.85 -10.59 1.32
CA LEU A 164 -5.56 -10.30 2.71
C LEU A 164 -6.01 -8.87 3.02
N THR A 165 -6.62 -8.67 4.19
CA THR A 165 -7.14 -7.36 4.59
C THR A 165 -6.50 -6.91 5.91
N ILE A 166 -6.23 -5.60 6.01
CA ILE A 166 -5.97 -4.89 7.26
C ILE A 166 -7.21 -4.01 7.51
N THR A 167 -7.96 -4.31 8.55
CA THR A 167 -9.22 -3.63 8.90
C THR A 167 -9.00 -2.47 9.87
N ALA A 168 -10.06 -1.72 10.20
CA ALA A 168 -9.97 -0.72 11.26
C ALA A 168 -9.62 -1.33 12.63
N GLU A 169 -10.10 -2.55 12.91
CA GLU A 169 -9.77 -3.29 14.13
C GLU A 169 -8.28 -3.63 14.19
N ASP A 170 -7.69 -4.12 13.10
CA ASP A 170 -6.24 -4.40 13.03
C ASP A 170 -5.41 -3.13 13.30
N LEU A 171 -5.84 -1.98 12.77
CA LEU A 171 -5.19 -0.69 12.99
C LEU A 171 -5.33 -0.23 14.45
N GLN A 172 -6.50 -0.43 15.06
CA GLN A 172 -6.73 -0.10 16.46
C GLN A 172 -5.85 -0.95 17.38
N SER A 173 -5.80 -2.27 17.19
CA SER A 173 -4.90 -3.14 17.95
C SER A 173 -3.44 -2.74 17.78
N THR A 174 -3.04 -2.35 16.55
CA THR A 174 -1.67 -1.86 16.28
C THR A 174 -1.35 -0.57 17.03
N ALA A 175 -2.34 0.31 17.20
CA ALA A 175 -2.22 1.57 17.95
C ALA A 175 -2.13 1.33 19.46
N GLU A 176 -2.93 0.40 20.00
CA GLU A 176 -2.92 0.04 21.42
C GLU A 176 -1.57 -0.54 21.84
N GLU A 177 -0.94 -1.37 21.01
CA GLU A 177 0.42 -1.85 21.24
C GLU A 177 1.51 -0.74 21.21
N GLN A 178 1.23 0.44 20.66
CA GLN A 178 2.17 1.57 20.68
C GLN A 178 2.08 2.38 21.98
N LEU A 179 1.01 2.22 22.75
CA LEU A 179 0.91 2.84 24.05
C LEU A 179 1.84 2.08 25.02
N PRO A 180 2.79 2.74 25.69
CA PRO A 180 3.51 2.09 26.77
C PRO A 180 2.50 1.65 27.84
N ASP A 181 2.69 0.46 28.40
CA ASP A 181 1.94 0.02 29.58
C ASP A 181 2.03 1.14 30.63
N PHE A 182 0.94 1.87 30.82
CA PHE A 182 0.77 2.69 32.01
C PHE A 182 0.49 1.71 33.15
N ASP A 183 1.55 1.05 33.62
CA ASP A 183 1.54 0.44 34.94
C ASP A 183 1.23 1.58 35.92
N GLY A 184 0.03 1.49 36.49
CA GLY A 184 -0.40 2.37 37.56
C GLY A 184 0.62 2.28 38.69
N GLN A 185 1.45 3.32 38.81
CA GLN A 185 2.09 3.61 40.08
C GLN A 185 1.01 4.11 41.03
N GLU A 186 0.38 3.18 41.74
CA GLU A 186 -0.06 3.46 43.10
C GLU A 186 1.18 3.86 43.92
N GLY A 187 1.18 5.10 44.39
CA GLY A 187 2.14 5.67 45.33
C GLY A 187 1.47 6.73 46.17
#